data_AF-W4V5C7-F1
#
_entry.id   AF-W4V5C7-F1
#
_cell.length_a   1.000
_cell.length_b   1.000
_cell.length_c   1.000
_cell.angle_alpha   90.00
_cell.angle_beta   90.00
_cell.angle_gamma   90.00
#
_symmetry.space_group_name_H-M   'P 1'
#
loop_
_entity.id
_entity.type
_entity.pdbx_description
1 polymer ?
#
loop_
_entity_poly.entity_id
_entity_poly.type
_entity_poly.pdbx_seq_one_letter_code
_entity_poly.pdbx_strand_id
1 'polypeptide(L)'
;MGLPYEEYFNNNWTPYSIPAGGQKLTVEETFVMDKPTDDTCEFTFHVGGELAAGTPFNIYLDDVSLYDPEFTKPPVFILPEPDVRVNQVGYLPHAKKFATVVSDSTSPLKWQLLNSSGQVVMEGNTIPKGLDQDSKDNVHWIDFSDFKTEGTDYHFKLPTVNTDTNYSHPFDISTKIYSKMKFDALTFFYHKRSGIPIEMPYAGGEQWTRPAGHIGIAPNTGDTSVPTWPQTDEYAGIPQKSYTKNVVGGWYDAGDHGKYVVNGGIAVWTLMNMYERAKIMGLANQGAYIDGGMNIPEKITVIRTSLMKQDGKSSSL
;
A
#
# COMPACT_ATOMS: atom_id res chain seq x y z
N MET A 1 5.51 -1.91 16.04
CA MET A 1 5.17 -1.03 17.17
C MET A 1 5.52 0.35 16.69
N GLY A 2 4.55 1.26 16.58
CA GLY A 2 4.91 2.68 16.58
C GLY A 2 5.76 2.91 17.83
N LEU A 3 6.81 3.69 17.69
CA LEU A 3 7.57 4.17 18.83
C LEU A 3 6.59 4.74 19.88
N PRO A 4 6.93 4.73 21.19
CA PRO A 4 6.10 5.42 22.18
C PRO A 4 5.76 6.83 21.66
N TYR A 5 4.49 7.21 21.75
CA TYR A 5 4.01 8.50 21.30
C TYR A 5 4.76 9.59 22.08
N GLU A 6 5.69 10.27 21.41
CA GLU A 6 6.47 11.34 21.99
C GLU A 6 5.76 12.65 21.68
N GLU A 7 5.42 13.41 22.72
CA GLU A 7 4.77 14.70 22.55
C GLU A 7 5.81 15.80 22.53
N TYR A 8 6.03 16.37 21.35
CA TYR A 8 6.97 17.48 21.14
C TYR A 8 6.40 18.84 21.57
N PHE A 9 5.07 18.98 21.51
CA PHE A 9 4.31 20.14 21.98
C PHE A 9 2.87 19.72 22.29
N ASN A 10 2.35 20.10 23.46
CA ASN A 10 0.99 19.72 23.91
C ASN A 10 0.27 20.82 24.72
N ASN A 11 0.72 22.08 24.64
CA ASN A 11 0.20 23.19 25.44
C ASN A 11 0.06 22.87 26.95
N ASN A 12 1.03 22.15 27.54
CA ASN A 12 0.99 21.73 28.95
C ASN A 12 -0.32 21.01 29.33
N TRP A 13 -0.90 20.23 28.42
CA TRP A 13 -2.18 19.53 28.62
C TRP A 13 -3.37 20.46 28.93
N THR A 14 -3.27 21.74 28.58
CA THR A 14 -4.34 22.70 28.79
C THR A 14 -5.17 22.84 27.51
N PRO A 15 -6.46 22.46 27.51
CA PRO A 15 -7.29 22.56 26.31
C PRO A 15 -7.64 24.02 26.00
N TYR A 16 -7.71 24.36 24.71
CA TYR A 16 -8.27 25.64 24.28
C TYR A 16 -9.80 25.56 24.23
N SER A 17 -10.46 26.59 24.75
CA SER A 17 -11.92 26.73 24.64
C SER A 17 -12.30 27.39 23.33
N ILE A 18 -12.98 26.65 22.45
CA ILE A 18 -13.48 27.18 21.17
C ILE A 18 -14.80 27.93 21.42
N PRO A 19 -14.89 29.24 21.13
CA PRO A 19 -16.10 30.01 21.36
C PRO A 19 -17.20 29.63 20.35
N ALA A 20 -18.46 29.61 20.81
CA ALA A 20 -19.61 29.32 19.97
C ALA A 20 -20.03 30.52 19.10
N GLY A 21 -20.96 30.28 18.15
CA GLY A 21 -21.61 31.37 17.40
C GLY A 21 -20.77 32.00 16.29
N GLY A 22 -19.79 31.27 15.76
CA GLY A 22 -18.94 31.75 14.64
C GLY A 22 -17.85 32.73 15.06
N GLN A 23 -17.54 32.82 16.36
CA GLN A 23 -16.39 33.58 16.84
C GLN A 23 -15.08 32.85 16.51
N LYS A 24 -14.05 33.60 16.09
CA LYS A 24 -12.71 33.06 15.77
C LYS A 24 -11.88 32.96 17.05
N LEU A 25 -11.32 31.78 17.30
CA LEU A 25 -10.19 31.61 18.21
C LEU A 25 -8.90 31.67 17.38
N THR A 26 -7.97 32.54 17.77
CA THR A 26 -6.61 32.57 17.22
C THR A 26 -5.66 32.05 18.30
N VAL A 27 -4.83 31.07 17.93
CA VAL A 27 -3.79 30.53 18.79
C VAL A 27 -2.46 30.77 18.10
N GLU A 28 -1.56 31.49 18.79
CA GLU A 28 -0.18 31.71 18.37
C GLU A 28 0.72 31.26 19.52
N GLU A 29 1.47 30.19 19.29
CA GLU A 29 2.36 29.60 20.28
C GLU A 29 3.75 29.44 19.70
N THR A 30 4.76 29.45 20.56
CA THR A 30 6.14 29.15 20.19
C THR A 30 6.67 28.10 21.14
N PHE A 31 7.28 27.05 20.60
CA PHE A 31 7.96 26.03 21.38
C PHE A 31 9.37 25.80 20.85
N VAL A 32 10.22 25.21 21.69
CA VAL A 32 11.57 24.80 21.31
C VAL A 32 11.56 23.28 21.22
N MET A 33 11.93 22.74 20.05
CA MET A 33 12.14 21.31 19.88
C MET A 33 13.44 20.91 20.59
N ASP A 34 13.34 20.28 21.76
CA ASP A 34 14.49 19.82 22.55
C ASP A 34 14.84 18.34 22.29
N LYS A 35 14.16 17.71 21.33
CA LYS A 35 14.33 16.32 20.92
C LYS A 35 14.98 16.22 19.53
N PRO A 36 15.61 15.08 19.20
CA PRO A 36 16.03 14.81 17.82
C PRO A 36 14.87 14.89 16.83
N THR A 37 15.18 15.21 15.57
CA THR A 37 14.21 15.17 14.48
C THR A 37 13.59 13.78 14.36
N ASP A 38 12.26 13.75 14.24
CA ASP A 38 11.45 12.56 14.00
C ASP A 38 10.65 12.78 12.71
N ASP A 39 10.93 11.98 11.69
CA ASP A 39 10.28 12.06 10.37
C ASP A 39 8.86 11.47 10.38
N THR A 40 8.43 10.91 11.52
CA THR A 40 7.09 10.38 11.75
C THR A 40 6.21 11.29 12.61
N CYS A 41 6.70 12.47 13.01
CA CYS A 41 5.93 13.40 13.84
C CYS A 41 4.68 13.91 13.10
N GLU A 42 3.59 14.08 13.85
CA GLU A 42 2.32 14.61 13.33
C GLU A 42 1.95 15.91 14.05
N PHE A 43 1.37 16.86 13.32
CA PHE A 43 0.72 18.03 13.91
C PHE A 43 -0.78 17.80 13.96
N THR A 44 -1.29 17.51 15.15
CA THR A 44 -2.62 16.94 15.35
C THR A 44 -3.48 17.80 16.27
N PHE A 45 -4.77 17.94 15.94
CA PHE A 45 -5.78 18.58 16.79
C PHE A 45 -6.67 17.50 17.41
N HIS A 46 -6.72 17.43 18.74
CA HIS A 46 -7.64 16.54 19.45
C HIS A 46 -8.93 17.30 19.77
N VAL A 47 -10.05 16.84 19.18
CA VAL A 47 -11.33 17.53 19.25
C VAL A 47 -12.44 16.50 19.49
N GLY A 48 -13.31 16.76 20.47
CA GLY A 48 -14.39 15.83 20.86
C GLY A 48 -14.15 15.15 22.21
N GLY A 49 -14.81 14.01 22.46
CA GLY A 49 -14.72 13.27 23.72
C GLY A 49 -15.27 14.06 24.91
N GLU A 50 -14.60 13.96 26.07
CA GLU A 50 -14.96 14.69 27.30
C GLU A 50 -14.80 16.21 27.17
N LEU A 51 -14.11 16.68 26.12
CA LEU A 51 -13.92 18.10 25.81
C LEU A 51 -15.00 18.65 24.88
N ALA A 52 -15.93 17.81 24.42
CA ALA A 52 -17.02 18.21 23.55
C ALA A 52 -18.11 18.99 24.32
N ALA A 53 -18.54 20.12 23.77
CA ALA A 53 -19.84 20.69 24.13
C ALA A 53 -20.98 19.83 23.52
N GLY A 54 -22.23 20.13 23.87
CA GLY A 54 -23.40 19.38 23.39
C GLY A 54 -23.41 19.22 21.85
N THR A 55 -23.58 17.98 21.40
CA THR A 55 -23.64 17.62 19.98
C THR A 55 -25.02 17.94 19.37
N PRO A 56 -25.11 18.31 18.08
CA PRO A 56 -24.03 18.41 17.09
C PRO A 56 -23.29 19.77 17.14
N PHE A 57 -22.00 19.76 16.82
CA PHE A 57 -21.18 20.95 16.60
C PHE A 57 -20.38 20.85 15.30
N ASN A 58 -20.14 22.00 14.66
CA ASN A 58 -19.26 22.12 13.50
C ASN A 58 -18.03 22.94 13.92
N ILE A 59 -16.84 22.46 13.56
CA ILE A 59 -15.57 23.13 13.85
C ILE A 59 -14.88 23.39 12.54
N TYR A 60 -14.46 24.63 12.34
CA TYR A 60 -13.78 25.09 11.14
C TYR A 60 -12.35 25.45 11.52
N LEU A 61 -11.40 24.93 10.74
CA LEU A 61 -9.98 25.26 10.85
C LEU A 61 -9.63 26.18 9.69
N ASP A 62 -8.85 27.21 9.98
CA ASP A 62 -8.41 28.19 9.00
C ASP A 62 -6.99 28.64 9.37
N ASP A 63 -6.16 28.95 8.37
CA ASP A 63 -4.79 29.45 8.52
C ASP A 63 -3.88 28.63 9.47
N VAL A 64 -3.86 27.30 9.32
CA VAL A 64 -2.98 26.44 10.11
C VAL A 64 -1.55 26.48 9.56
N SER A 65 -0.60 26.95 10.37
CA SER A 65 0.82 26.96 10.01
C SER A 65 1.71 26.53 11.17
N LEU A 66 2.79 25.82 10.84
CA LEU A 66 3.91 25.53 11.72
C LEU A 66 5.16 26.04 11.00
N TYR A 67 5.85 26.98 11.63
CA TYR A 67 7.01 27.64 11.06
C TYR A 67 8.23 27.44 11.96
N ASP A 68 9.30 26.97 11.36
CA ASP A 68 10.62 26.88 11.98
C ASP A 68 11.59 27.71 11.10
N PRO A 69 12.12 28.84 11.59
CA PRO A 69 13.04 29.69 10.83
C PRO A 69 14.39 29.02 10.51
N GLU A 70 14.74 27.96 11.22
CA GLU A 70 15.97 27.18 11.00
C GLU A 70 15.73 25.97 10.09
N PHE A 71 14.46 25.57 9.90
CA PHE A 71 14.11 24.46 9.04
C PHE A 71 14.42 24.78 7.57
N THR A 72 15.39 24.07 7.03
CA THR A 72 15.62 23.99 5.61
C THR A 72 14.93 22.74 5.07
N LYS A 73 13.81 22.94 4.37
CA LYS A 73 13.10 21.84 3.71
C LYS A 73 14.11 21.07 2.83
N PRO A 74 14.26 19.75 3.02
CA PRO A 74 15.06 18.95 2.10
C PRO A 74 14.60 19.24 0.67
N PRO A 75 15.51 19.37 -0.30
CA PRO A 75 15.10 19.55 -1.69
C PRO A 75 14.18 18.40 -2.07
N VAL A 76 12.90 18.71 -2.27
CA VAL A 76 11.93 17.73 -2.73
C VAL A 76 12.20 17.53 -4.20
N PHE A 77 12.80 16.40 -4.54
CA PHE A 77 12.89 15.98 -5.93
C PHE A 77 11.49 15.57 -6.38
N ILE A 78 10.80 16.46 -7.08
CA ILE A 78 9.54 16.15 -7.74
C ILE A 78 9.91 15.55 -9.10
N LEU A 79 9.71 14.23 -9.24
CA LEU A 79 9.85 13.58 -10.53
C LEU A 79 8.77 14.17 -11.47
N PRO A 80 9.14 14.77 -12.61
CA PRO A 80 8.17 15.35 -13.52
C PRO A 80 7.21 14.28 -14.03
N GLU A 81 5.94 14.65 -14.22
CA GLU A 81 4.96 13.79 -14.86
C GLU A 81 5.16 13.82 -16.38
N PRO A 82 5.61 12.74 -17.03
CA PRO A 82 5.81 12.75 -18.46
C PRO A 82 4.46 12.77 -19.18
N ASP A 83 4.40 13.42 -20.35
CA ASP A 83 3.20 13.49 -21.19
C ASP A 83 2.77 12.08 -21.63
N VAL A 84 3.73 11.18 -21.86
CA VAL A 84 3.48 9.79 -22.25
C VAL A 84 3.50 8.87 -21.02
N ARG A 85 2.31 8.51 -20.54
CA ARG A 85 2.07 7.61 -19.41
C ARG A 85 2.17 6.14 -19.85
N VAL A 86 3.06 5.39 -19.20
CA VAL A 86 3.39 3.99 -19.50
C VAL A 86 3.30 3.11 -18.25
N ASN A 87 3.30 1.80 -18.43
CA ASN A 87 3.67 0.88 -17.36
C ASN A 87 5.17 1.07 -17.07
N GLN A 88 5.50 1.66 -15.92
CA GLN A 88 6.88 2.02 -15.56
C GLN A 88 7.79 0.82 -15.27
N VAL A 89 7.24 -0.39 -15.13
CA VAL A 89 8.06 -1.61 -15.10
C VAL A 89 8.28 -2.12 -16.52
N GLY A 90 7.20 -2.26 -17.28
CA GLY A 90 7.28 -2.65 -18.69
C GLY A 90 6.22 -3.63 -19.16
N TYR A 91 6.52 -4.31 -20.27
CA TYR A 91 5.55 -5.10 -21.03
C TYR A 91 6.09 -6.48 -21.42
N LEU A 92 5.22 -7.49 -21.44
CA LEU A 92 5.56 -8.80 -22.01
C LEU A 92 5.61 -8.69 -23.55
N PRO A 93 6.55 -9.36 -24.24
CA PRO A 93 6.73 -9.27 -25.69
C PRO A 93 5.45 -9.47 -26.49
N HIS A 94 4.61 -10.44 -26.11
CA HIS A 94 3.41 -10.81 -26.87
C HIS A 94 2.09 -10.29 -26.29
N ALA A 95 2.15 -9.47 -25.24
CA ALA A 95 0.95 -8.83 -24.70
C ALA A 95 0.58 -7.58 -25.49
N LYS A 96 -0.68 -7.12 -25.32
CA LYS A 96 -1.11 -5.79 -25.74
C LYS A 96 -0.31 -4.72 -24.99
N LYS A 97 0.10 -3.66 -25.69
CA LYS A 97 0.92 -2.58 -25.14
C LYS A 97 0.36 -1.24 -25.59
N PHE A 98 -0.09 -0.47 -24.61
CA PHE A 98 -0.62 0.87 -24.81
C PHE A 98 0.11 1.86 -23.91
N ALA A 99 0.31 3.07 -24.42
CA ALA A 99 0.65 4.24 -23.63
C ALA A 99 -0.46 5.29 -23.80
N THR A 100 -0.70 6.06 -22.75
CA THR A 100 -1.65 7.19 -22.78
C THR A 100 -0.84 8.47 -22.86
N VAL A 101 -1.16 9.34 -23.81
CA VAL A 101 -0.52 10.65 -23.96
C VAL A 101 -1.48 11.72 -23.47
N VAL A 102 -1.08 12.53 -22.50
CA VAL A 102 -1.83 13.72 -22.08
C VAL A 102 -1.53 14.85 -23.07
N SER A 103 -2.56 15.36 -23.76
CA SER A 103 -2.41 16.39 -24.78
C SER A 103 -3.76 16.98 -25.18
N ASP A 104 -3.82 18.31 -25.29
CA ASP A 104 -4.99 19.04 -25.80
C ASP A 104 -5.09 19.07 -27.34
N SER A 105 -4.10 18.52 -28.05
CA SER A 105 -4.14 18.44 -29.51
C SER A 105 -5.34 17.60 -29.96
N THR A 106 -6.15 18.13 -30.88
CA THR A 106 -7.21 17.34 -31.51
C THR A 106 -6.71 16.51 -32.70
N SER A 107 -5.47 16.72 -33.13
CA SER A 107 -4.82 16.02 -34.24
C SER A 107 -3.79 14.99 -33.76
N PRO A 108 -3.58 13.88 -34.49
CA PRO A 108 -2.52 12.92 -34.19
C PRO A 108 -1.14 13.58 -34.03
N LEU A 109 -0.42 13.21 -32.97
CA LEU A 109 0.96 13.63 -32.70
C LEU A 109 1.95 12.56 -33.16
N LYS A 110 3.09 12.96 -33.70
CA LYS A 110 4.18 12.01 -34.01
C LYS A 110 4.81 11.52 -32.71
N TRP A 111 5.07 10.22 -32.61
CA TRP A 111 5.80 9.61 -31.51
C TRP A 111 6.94 8.75 -32.03
N GLN A 112 7.97 8.59 -31.20
CA GLN A 112 9.11 7.70 -31.41
C GLN A 112 9.30 6.84 -30.16
N LEU A 113 9.56 5.55 -30.34
CA LEU A 113 10.05 4.64 -29.33
C LEU A 113 11.57 4.54 -29.49
N LEU A 114 12.31 4.88 -28.46
CA LEU A 114 13.77 4.86 -28.44
C LEU A 114 14.26 3.73 -27.54
N ASN A 115 15.36 3.08 -27.91
CA ASN A 115 16.05 2.15 -27.03
C ASN A 115 16.99 2.88 -26.04
N SER A 116 17.66 2.14 -25.17
CA SER A 116 18.61 2.67 -24.17
C SER A 116 19.78 3.48 -24.75
N SER A 117 20.12 3.28 -26.04
CA SER A 117 21.15 4.05 -26.74
C SER A 117 20.62 5.31 -27.44
N GLY A 118 19.32 5.61 -27.31
CA GLY A 118 18.66 6.72 -27.99
C GLY A 118 18.38 6.48 -29.47
N GLN A 119 18.45 5.24 -29.95
CA GLN A 119 18.09 4.90 -31.32
C GLN A 119 16.57 4.71 -31.42
N VAL A 120 15.95 5.32 -32.44
CA VAL A 120 14.54 5.10 -32.76
C VAL A 120 14.37 3.69 -33.31
N VAL A 121 13.62 2.86 -32.58
CA VAL A 121 13.33 1.45 -32.94
C VAL A 121 11.92 1.27 -33.50
N MET A 122 11.04 2.24 -33.28
CA MET A 122 9.69 2.30 -33.86
C MET A 122 9.22 3.76 -33.83
N GLU A 123 8.37 4.15 -34.78
CA GLU A 123 7.70 5.45 -34.76
C GLU A 123 6.29 5.34 -35.35
N GLY A 124 5.45 6.34 -35.07
CA GLY A 124 4.09 6.38 -35.57
C GLY A 124 3.38 7.66 -35.18
N ASN A 125 2.04 7.62 -35.27
CA ASN A 125 1.18 8.71 -34.81
C ASN A 125 0.25 8.22 -33.70
N THR A 126 -0.05 9.11 -32.75
CA THR A 126 -1.02 8.81 -31.67
C THR A 126 -2.44 8.73 -32.23
N ILE A 127 -3.35 8.09 -31.52
CA ILE A 127 -4.79 8.07 -31.82
C ILE A 127 -5.50 9.00 -30.84
N PRO A 128 -5.99 10.19 -31.25
CA PRO A 128 -6.72 11.09 -30.36
C PRO A 128 -7.97 10.42 -29.79
N LYS A 129 -8.18 10.55 -28.46
CA LYS A 129 -9.34 10.01 -27.76
C LYS A 129 -10.26 11.10 -27.21
N GLY A 130 -9.73 12.32 -27.03
CA GLY A 130 -10.45 13.44 -26.43
C GLY A 130 -10.43 13.37 -24.91
N LEU A 131 -11.42 14.00 -24.26
CA LEU A 131 -11.53 14.09 -22.82
C LEU A 131 -11.80 12.71 -22.18
N ASP A 132 -10.89 12.26 -21.33
CA ASP A 132 -11.11 11.14 -20.41
C ASP A 132 -11.91 11.62 -19.20
N GLN A 133 -13.01 10.93 -18.87
CA GLN A 133 -13.93 11.40 -17.84
C GLN A 133 -13.44 11.18 -16.42
N ASP A 134 -12.54 10.22 -16.19
CA ASP A 134 -12.09 9.88 -14.84
C ASP A 134 -10.95 10.81 -14.41
N SER A 135 -10.02 11.10 -15.32
CA SER A 135 -8.89 12.01 -15.08
C SER A 135 -9.21 13.49 -15.35
N LYS A 136 -10.15 13.77 -16.24
CA LYS A 136 -10.41 15.10 -16.84
C LYS A 136 -9.29 15.61 -17.75
N ASP A 137 -8.37 14.75 -18.15
CA ASP A 137 -7.34 15.06 -19.15
C ASP A 137 -7.86 14.81 -20.57
N ASN A 138 -7.43 15.62 -21.53
CA ASN A 138 -7.50 15.23 -22.94
C ASN A 138 -6.37 14.25 -23.23
N VAL A 139 -6.72 13.10 -23.84
CA VAL A 139 -5.76 12.02 -24.05
C VAL A 139 -5.73 11.49 -25.47
N HIS A 140 -4.58 10.92 -25.81
CA HIS A 140 -4.36 10.12 -27.00
C HIS A 140 -3.83 8.74 -26.60
N TRP A 141 -3.93 7.76 -27.50
CA TRP A 141 -3.30 6.46 -27.33
C TRP A 141 -2.12 6.27 -28.27
N ILE A 142 -1.11 5.55 -27.78
CA ILE A 142 -0.08 4.90 -28.60
C ILE A 142 -0.30 3.40 -28.46
N ASP A 143 -0.64 2.72 -29.55
CA ASP A 143 -0.63 1.25 -29.63
C ASP A 143 0.69 0.81 -30.26
N PHE A 144 1.51 0.12 -29.48
CA PHE A 144 2.79 -0.43 -29.93
C PHE A 144 2.84 -1.95 -29.69
N SER A 145 1.67 -2.59 -29.66
CA SER A 145 1.53 -4.02 -29.39
C SER A 145 2.35 -4.90 -30.33
N ASP A 146 2.56 -4.46 -31.58
CA ASP A 146 3.35 -5.17 -32.59
C ASP A 146 4.86 -5.16 -32.32
N PHE A 147 5.36 -4.24 -31.46
CA PHE A 147 6.76 -4.26 -31.03
C PHE A 147 6.98 -5.36 -30.00
N LYS A 148 7.87 -6.30 -30.31
CA LYS A 148 8.09 -7.54 -29.53
C LYS A 148 9.54 -7.71 -29.08
N THR A 149 10.44 -6.85 -29.54
CA THR A 149 11.87 -6.97 -29.29
C THR A 149 12.15 -6.73 -27.81
N GLU A 150 12.69 -7.75 -27.13
CA GLU A 150 13.13 -7.59 -25.75
C GLU A 150 14.24 -6.54 -25.63
N GLY A 151 14.27 -5.83 -24.51
CA GLY A 151 15.25 -4.78 -24.24
C GLY A 151 14.90 -3.98 -23.00
N THR A 152 15.86 -3.19 -22.53
CA THR A 152 15.72 -2.37 -21.33
C THR A 152 15.74 -0.89 -21.66
N ASP A 153 15.17 -0.07 -20.77
CA ASP A 153 15.16 1.39 -20.84
C ASP A 153 14.62 1.95 -22.17
N TYR A 154 13.61 1.28 -22.72
CA TYR A 154 12.83 1.87 -23.80
C TYR A 154 12.07 3.08 -23.28
N HIS A 155 11.94 4.12 -24.09
CA HIS A 155 11.16 5.29 -23.73
C HIS A 155 10.56 5.96 -24.97
N PHE A 156 9.43 6.62 -24.79
CA PHE A 156 8.80 7.41 -25.84
C PHE A 156 9.33 8.83 -25.86
N LYS A 157 9.27 9.43 -27.05
CA LYS A 157 9.42 10.88 -27.26
C LYS A 157 8.36 11.36 -28.26
N LEU A 158 7.84 12.57 -28.02
CA LEU A 158 6.94 13.28 -28.90
C LEU A 158 7.70 14.44 -29.56
N PRO A 159 8.47 14.20 -30.64
CA PRO A 159 9.42 15.17 -31.19
C PRO A 159 8.80 16.48 -31.66
N THR A 160 7.48 16.52 -31.90
CA THR A 160 6.75 17.70 -32.35
C THR A 160 6.00 18.43 -31.23
N VAL A 161 6.07 17.93 -30.00
CA VAL A 161 5.43 18.54 -28.82
C VAL A 161 6.49 19.37 -28.09
N ASN A 162 6.20 20.65 -27.87
CA ASN A 162 7.11 21.61 -27.25
C ASN A 162 6.82 21.78 -25.75
N THR A 163 7.03 20.70 -25.00
CA THR A 163 6.96 20.65 -23.54
C THR A 163 8.24 20.01 -23.01
N ASP A 164 8.63 20.36 -21.79
CA ASP A 164 9.77 19.72 -21.13
C ASP A 164 9.48 18.28 -20.71
N THR A 165 8.22 17.85 -20.80
CA THR A 165 7.70 16.53 -20.41
C THR A 165 7.29 15.67 -21.62
N ASN A 166 7.70 16.02 -22.84
CA ASN A 166 7.32 15.37 -24.11
C ASN A 166 7.84 13.93 -24.30
N TYR A 167 7.97 13.15 -23.24
CA TYR A 167 8.58 11.82 -23.18
C TYR A 167 7.77 10.85 -22.30
N SER A 168 8.24 9.61 -22.15
CA SER A 168 7.83 8.68 -21.09
C SER A 168 8.98 8.37 -20.14
N HIS A 169 8.68 7.94 -18.92
CA HIS A 169 9.67 7.21 -18.12
C HIS A 169 10.18 5.97 -18.88
N PRO A 170 11.42 5.51 -18.59
CA PRO A 170 11.96 4.29 -19.16
C PRO A 170 11.14 3.07 -18.70
N PHE A 171 11.06 2.06 -19.56
CA PHE A 171 10.42 0.79 -19.28
C PHE A 171 11.08 -0.35 -20.04
N ASP A 172 10.89 -1.57 -19.56
CA ASP A 172 11.46 -2.76 -20.19
C ASP A 172 10.43 -3.49 -21.08
N ILE A 173 10.93 -4.26 -22.04
CA ILE A 173 10.16 -5.30 -22.71
C ILE A 173 10.87 -6.61 -22.45
N SER A 174 10.24 -7.50 -21.69
CA SER A 174 10.87 -8.77 -21.31
C SER A 174 9.85 -9.86 -21.01
N THR A 175 10.22 -11.11 -21.24
CA THR A 175 9.47 -12.27 -20.72
C THR A 175 9.47 -12.35 -19.19
N LYS A 176 10.30 -11.54 -18.50
CA LYS A 176 10.54 -11.59 -17.06
C LYS A 176 9.98 -10.41 -16.26
N ILE A 177 9.19 -9.51 -16.86
CA ILE A 177 8.66 -8.29 -16.21
C ILE A 177 8.03 -8.57 -14.83
N TYR A 178 7.21 -9.62 -14.71
CA TYR A 178 6.53 -9.97 -13.45
C TYR A 178 7.19 -11.13 -12.69
N SER A 179 8.41 -11.51 -13.07
CA SER A 179 9.09 -12.68 -12.50
C SER A 179 9.42 -12.51 -11.01
N LYS A 180 9.78 -11.30 -10.58
CA LYS A 180 10.05 -10.98 -9.18
C LYS A 180 8.81 -10.49 -8.43
N MET A 181 8.05 -9.58 -9.03
CA MET A 181 6.89 -8.91 -8.41
C MET A 181 5.88 -9.89 -7.81
N LYS A 182 5.65 -11.06 -8.43
CA LYS A 182 4.75 -12.08 -7.86
C LYS A 182 5.20 -12.62 -6.51
N PHE A 183 6.52 -12.72 -6.29
CA PHE A 183 7.06 -13.17 -5.00
C PHE A 183 6.97 -12.04 -3.99
N ASP A 184 7.35 -10.82 -4.38
CA ASP A 184 7.24 -9.64 -3.51
C ASP A 184 5.79 -9.45 -3.02
N ALA A 185 4.81 -9.61 -3.91
CA ALA A 185 3.38 -9.55 -3.56
C ALA A 185 2.94 -10.66 -2.58
N LEU A 186 3.52 -11.87 -2.67
CA LEU A 186 3.22 -12.96 -1.74
C LEU A 186 3.93 -12.78 -0.39
N THR A 187 5.11 -12.18 -0.38
CA THR A 187 5.86 -11.84 0.84
C THR A 187 5.08 -10.88 1.75
N PHE A 188 4.15 -10.08 1.20
CA PHE A 188 3.19 -9.29 1.98
C PHE A 188 2.50 -10.13 3.08
N PHE A 189 2.01 -11.32 2.73
CA PHE A 189 1.31 -12.20 3.69
C PHE A 189 2.24 -12.77 4.76
N TYR A 190 3.55 -12.82 4.52
CA TYR A 190 4.52 -13.14 5.56
C TYR A 190 4.68 -11.96 6.53
N HIS A 191 4.93 -10.75 6.02
CA HIS A 191 5.06 -9.55 6.86
C HIS A 191 3.80 -9.25 7.70
N LYS A 192 2.63 -9.63 7.20
CA LYS A 192 1.35 -9.47 7.91
C LYS A 192 1.02 -10.59 8.91
N ARG A 193 1.85 -11.63 9.08
CA ARG A 193 1.57 -12.66 10.09
C ARG A 193 1.57 -12.10 11.52
N SER A 194 0.49 -12.33 12.25
CA SER A 194 0.41 -12.14 13.69
C SER A 194 0.91 -13.40 14.42
N GLY A 195 1.29 -13.28 15.69
CA GLY A 195 1.64 -14.43 16.53
C GLY A 195 3.02 -15.08 16.28
N ILE A 196 3.82 -14.56 15.36
CA ILE A 196 5.15 -15.08 15.00
C ILE A 196 6.15 -13.93 14.78
N PRO A 197 7.45 -14.11 15.10
CA PRO A 197 8.49 -13.19 14.67
C PRO A 197 8.57 -13.08 13.15
N ILE A 198 8.95 -11.90 12.67
CA ILE A 198 9.30 -11.67 11.27
C ILE A 198 10.82 -11.54 11.22
N GLU A 199 11.46 -12.54 10.67
CA GLU A 199 12.91 -12.74 10.75
C GLU A 199 13.56 -12.86 9.37
N MET A 200 14.86 -12.62 9.31
CA MET A 200 15.70 -12.98 8.18
C MET A 200 15.82 -14.52 8.05
N PRO A 201 15.99 -15.06 6.83
CA PRO A 201 16.11 -14.34 5.56
C PRO A 201 14.77 -13.95 4.91
N TYR A 202 13.65 -14.35 5.51
CA TYR A 202 12.32 -14.23 4.92
C TYR A 202 11.80 -12.79 4.87
N ALA A 203 12.24 -11.94 5.80
CA ALA A 203 11.87 -10.52 5.83
C ALA A 203 12.44 -9.73 4.64
N GLY A 204 13.46 -10.23 3.95
CA GLY A 204 14.09 -9.57 2.80
C GLY A 204 14.97 -8.36 3.15
N GLY A 205 14.97 -7.91 4.41
CA GLY A 205 15.81 -6.84 4.94
C GLY A 205 15.67 -6.75 6.45
N GLU A 206 16.78 -6.46 7.14
CA GLU A 206 16.83 -6.34 8.61
C GLU A 206 15.87 -5.28 9.13
N GLN A 207 15.69 -4.18 8.39
CA GLN A 207 14.78 -3.08 8.72
C GLN A 207 13.29 -3.49 8.74
N TRP A 208 12.96 -4.66 8.17
CA TRP A 208 11.59 -5.18 8.14
C TRP A 208 11.38 -6.35 9.11
N THR A 209 12.41 -6.70 9.89
CA THR A 209 12.27 -7.68 10.97
C THR A 209 11.50 -7.10 12.15
N ARG A 210 10.78 -7.95 12.89
CA ARG A 210 10.09 -7.54 14.11
C ARG A 210 9.79 -8.74 15.03
N PRO A 211 9.64 -8.52 16.34
CA PRO A 211 9.11 -9.52 17.25
C PRO A 211 7.69 -10.00 16.87
N ALA A 212 7.28 -11.11 17.48
CA ALA A 212 5.90 -11.58 17.40
C ALA A 212 4.94 -10.56 18.03
N GLY A 213 3.89 -10.20 17.30
CA GLY A 213 2.81 -9.35 17.83
C GLY A 213 1.65 -10.19 18.35
N HIS A 214 0.91 -9.65 19.33
CA HIS A 214 -0.30 -10.25 19.90
C HIS A 214 -0.14 -11.69 20.40
N ILE A 215 0.92 -11.94 21.17
CA ILE A 215 1.20 -13.22 21.84
C ILE A 215 0.96 -13.19 23.36
N GLY A 216 0.18 -12.23 23.86
CA GLY A 216 -0.14 -12.10 25.29
C GLY A 216 1.04 -11.66 26.16
N ILE A 217 2.10 -11.12 25.55
CA ILE A 217 3.23 -10.49 26.24
C ILE A 217 3.02 -8.99 26.18
N ALA A 218 3.09 -8.31 27.33
CA ALA A 218 2.98 -6.86 27.43
C ALA A 218 3.91 -6.16 26.41
N PRO A 219 3.44 -5.14 25.69
CA PRO A 219 2.19 -4.38 25.92
C PRO A 219 0.92 -5.02 25.33
N ASN A 220 1.02 -6.17 24.65
CA ASN A 220 -0.16 -6.79 24.04
C ASN A 220 -1.14 -7.27 25.12
N THR A 221 -2.41 -6.95 24.93
CA THR A 221 -3.53 -7.44 25.75
C THR A 221 -4.22 -8.68 25.15
N GLY A 222 -3.74 -9.14 23.98
CA GLY A 222 -4.19 -10.32 23.24
C GLY A 222 -3.02 -11.02 22.54
N ASP A 223 -3.22 -12.11 21.82
CA ASP A 223 -4.49 -12.75 21.47
C ASP A 223 -4.68 -14.13 22.12
N THR A 224 -3.93 -14.42 23.19
CA THR A 224 -3.95 -15.72 23.87
C THR A 224 -5.24 -15.96 24.68
N SER A 225 -5.93 -14.89 25.09
CA SER A 225 -7.21 -14.96 25.82
C SER A 225 -8.05 -13.68 25.60
N VAL A 226 -8.54 -13.48 24.38
CA VAL A 226 -9.34 -12.30 23.99
C VAL A 226 -10.80 -12.46 24.45
N PRO A 227 -11.38 -11.51 25.21
CA PRO A 227 -12.78 -11.54 25.61
C PRO A 227 -13.73 -11.22 24.46
N THR A 228 -15.00 -11.62 24.58
CA THR A 228 -16.09 -11.00 23.81
C THR A 228 -16.18 -9.51 24.10
N TRP A 229 -16.72 -8.73 23.15
CA TRP A 229 -16.79 -7.27 23.26
C TRP A 229 -17.56 -6.80 24.51
N PRO A 230 -17.15 -5.70 25.17
CA PRO A 230 -17.91 -5.13 26.27
C PRO A 230 -19.34 -4.77 25.85
N GLN A 231 -20.34 -5.39 26.47
CA GLN A 231 -21.75 -5.13 26.15
C GLN A 231 -22.26 -3.76 26.62
N THR A 232 -21.43 -2.98 27.30
CA THR A 232 -21.68 -1.58 27.67
C THR A 232 -21.27 -0.58 26.60
N ASP A 233 -20.54 -1.02 25.57
CA ASP A 233 -20.09 -0.17 24.48
C ASP A 233 -21.25 0.14 23.51
N GLU A 234 -21.32 1.39 23.02
CA GLU A 234 -22.41 1.88 22.15
C GLU A 234 -22.56 1.04 20.88
N TYR A 235 -21.42 0.56 20.36
CA TYR A 235 -21.32 -0.20 19.11
C TYR A 235 -21.08 -1.70 19.33
N ALA A 236 -21.41 -2.24 20.51
CA ALA A 236 -21.17 -3.66 20.84
C ALA A 236 -21.89 -4.67 19.92
N GLY A 237 -22.90 -4.22 19.19
CA GLY A 237 -23.68 -5.06 18.28
C GLY A 237 -24.63 -6.00 19.02
N ILE A 238 -24.77 -7.24 18.52
CA ILE A 238 -25.71 -8.21 19.09
C ILE A 238 -25.25 -8.67 20.49
N PRO A 239 -26.18 -9.06 21.39
CA PRO A 239 -25.80 -9.60 22.69
C PRO A 239 -24.90 -10.84 22.59
N GLN A 240 -23.76 -10.82 23.29
CA GLN A 240 -22.85 -11.95 23.40
C GLN A 240 -22.75 -12.46 24.83
N LYS A 241 -22.50 -13.76 25.01
CA LYS A 241 -22.11 -14.32 26.31
C LYS A 241 -20.69 -13.90 26.63
N SER A 242 -20.40 -13.61 27.90
CA SER A 242 -19.03 -13.35 28.35
C SER A 242 -18.20 -14.64 28.35
N TYR A 243 -17.17 -14.69 27.51
CA TYR A 243 -16.14 -15.72 27.48
C TYR A 243 -14.86 -15.17 26.83
N THR A 244 -13.76 -15.93 26.92
CA THR A 244 -12.51 -15.60 26.21
C THR A 244 -12.10 -16.70 25.24
N LYS A 245 -11.27 -16.35 24.25
CA LYS A 245 -10.69 -17.30 23.28
C LYS A 245 -9.22 -17.01 23.01
N ASN A 246 -8.45 -18.08 22.82
CA ASN A 246 -7.15 -17.97 22.16
C ASN A 246 -7.38 -17.86 20.64
N VAL A 247 -6.98 -16.73 20.07
CA VAL A 247 -7.11 -16.42 18.64
C VAL A 247 -5.78 -15.95 18.04
N VAL A 248 -4.64 -16.37 18.61
CA VAL A 248 -3.28 -16.04 18.11
C VAL A 248 -3.08 -16.55 16.68
N GLY A 249 -2.32 -15.79 15.88
CA GLY A 249 -2.02 -16.12 14.48
C GLY A 249 -2.89 -15.35 13.50
N GLY A 250 -2.94 -15.82 12.25
CA GLY A 250 -3.61 -15.14 11.15
C GLY A 250 -2.80 -13.98 10.57
N TRP A 251 -3.47 -13.11 9.81
CA TRP A 251 -2.88 -11.92 9.22
C TRP A 251 -3.51 -10.66 9.79
N TYR A 252 -2.67 -9.64 10.04
CA TYR A 252 -3.14 -8.27 10.16
C TYR A 252 -3.71 -7.82 8.82
N ASP A 253 -4.89 -7.20 8.85
CA ASP A 253 -5.70 -6.99 7.64
C ASP A 253 -5.16 -5.88 6.75
N ALA A 254 -4.79 -4.73 7.34
CA ALA A 254 -4.31 -3.58 6.60
C ALA A 254 -3.13 -2.90 7.32
N GLY A 255 -3.19 -1.57 7.49
CA GLY A 255 -2.20 -0.80 8.24
C GLY A 255 -2.30 -0.98 9.75
N ASP A 256 -3.44 -1.47 10.23
CA ASP A 256 -3.74 -1.76 11.63
C ASP A 256 -3.39 -3.21 12.02
N HIS A 257 -3.72 -3.60 13.27
CA HIS A 257 -3.48 -4.93 13.80
C HIS A 257 -4.75 -5.80 13.95
N GLY A 258 -5.88 -5.35 13.41
CA GLY A 258 -7.12 -6.11 13.34
C GLY A 258 -7.00 -7.32 12.42
N LYS A 259 -7.82 -8.33 12.70
CA LYS A 259 -7.86 -9.61 11.97
C LYS A 259 -9.31 -9.96 11.68
N TYR A 260 -9.72 -9.89 10.41
CA TYR A 260 -11.13 -9.98 10.05
C TYR A 260 -11.40 -11.19 9.15
N VAL A 261 -12.39 -12.01 9.53
CA VAL A 261 -12.74 -13.22 8.78
C VAL A 261 -13.36 -12.88 7.41
N VAL A 262 -14.13 -11.79 7.31
CA VAL A 262 -14.81 -11.43 6.06
C VAL A 262 -13.78 -11.08 4.96
N ASN A 263 -12.89 -10.12 5.23
CA ASN A 263 -11.87 -9.71 4.26
C ASN A 263 -10.75 -10.77 4.14
N GLY A 264 -10.33 -11.36 5.25
CA GLY A 264 -9.39 -12.49 5.23
C GLY A 264 -9.90 -13.68 4.43
N GLY A 265 -11.22 -13.89 4.37
CA GLY A 265 -11.88 -14.95 3.61
C GLY A 265 -11.65 -14.82 2.10
N ILE A 266 -11.92 -13.65 1.51
CA ILE A 266 -11.66 -13.42 0.08
C ILE A 266 -10.16 -13.43 -0.22
N ALA A 267 -9.31 -12.96 0.70
CA ALA A 267 -7.86 -12.99 0.53
C ALA A 267 -7.32 -14.43 0.47
N VAL A 268 -7.64 -15.27 1.46
CA VAL A 268 -7.18 -16.67 1.48
C VAL A 268 -7.79 -17.48 0.34
N TRP A 269 -9.07 -17.27 0.01
CA TRP A 269 -9.71 -17.91 -1.13
C TRP A 269 -8.98 -17.59 -2.43
N THR A 270 -8.60 -16.32 -2.65
CA THR A 270 -7.89 -15.91 -3.87
C THR A 270 -6.54 -16.62 -4.00
N LEU A 271 -5.79 -16.75 -2.89
CA LEU A 271 -4.52 -17.47 -2.88
C LEU A 271 -4.70 -18.96 -3.17
N MET A 272 -5.70 -19.59 -2.56
CA MET A 272 -6.01 -21.01 -2.79
C MET A 272 -6.48 -21.25 -4.23
N ASN A 273 -7.35 -20.40 -4.76
CA ASN A 273 -7.85 -20.47 -6.13
C ASN A 273 -6.72 -20.27 -7.16
N MET A 274 -5.77 -19.36 -6.89
CA MET A 274 -4.58 -19.19 -7.73
C MET A 274 -3.77 -20.49 -7.82
N TYR A 275 -3.55 -21.17 -6.69
CA TYR A 275 -2.87 -22.48 -6.66
C TYR A 275 -3.69 -23.58 -7.35
N GLU A 276 -4.99 -23.66 -7.09
CA GLU A 276 -5.88 -24.64 -7.72
C GLU A 276 -5.86 -24.51 -9.25
N ARG A 277 -5.95 -23.27 -9.75
CA ARG A 277 -5.82 -22.98 -11.18
C ARG A 277 -4.45 -23.40 -11.72
N ALA A 278 -3.36 -23.10 -11.01
CA ALA A 278 -2.03 -23.53 -11.41
C ALA A 278 -1.93 -25.06 -11.50
N LYS A 279 -2.54 -25.79 -10.56
CA LYS A 279 -2.61 -27.25 -10.58
C LYS A 279 -3.38 -27.78 -11.78
N ILE A 280 -4.56 -27.23 -12.08
CA ILE A 280 -5.38 -27.61 -13.25
C ILE A 280 -4.60 -27.39 -14.55
N MET A 281 -3.79 -26.33 -14.61
CA MET A 281 -2.96 -26.00 -15.77
C MET A 281 -1.63 -26.79 -15.85
N GLY A 282 -1.35 -27.70 -14.90
CA GLY A 282 -0.08 -28.44 -14.86
C GLY A 282 1.14 -27.61 -14.44
N LEU A 283 0.92 -26.46 -13.80
CA LEU A 283 1.95 -25.50 -13.37
C LEU A 283 2.26 -25.57 -11.86
N ALA A 284 1.61 -26.45 -11.10
CA ALA A 284 1.83 -26.57 -9.65
C ALA A 284 3.27 -26.95 -9.27
N ASN A 285 4.05 -27.51 -10.20
CA ASN A 285 5.46 -27.87 -9.99
C ASN A 285 6.44 -26.76 -10.38
N GLN A 286 6.00 -25.49 -10.43
CA GLN A 286 6.83 -24.36 -10.87
C GLN A 286 6.70 -23.14 -9.95
N GLY A 287 7.79 -22.37 -9.82
CA GLY A 287 7.79 -21.04 -9.20
C GLY A 287 7.30 -21.04 -7.75
N ALA A 288 6.36 -20.16 -7.42
CA ALA A 288 5.82 -20.02 -6.06
C ALA A 288 4.93 -21.19 -5.60
N TYR A 289 4.63 -22.15 -6.48
CA TYR A 289 3.71 -23.25 -6.19
C TYR A 289 4.40 -24.53 -5.71
N ILE A 290 5.73 -24.63 -5.84
CA ILE A 290 6.49 -25.75 -5.29
C ILE A 290 6.75 -25.56 -3.80
N ASP A 291 6.88 -26.66 -3.07
CA ASP A 291 7.43 -26.65 -1.71
C ASP A 291 8.87 -26.12 -1.75
N GLY A 292 9.16 -25.12 -0.91
CA GLY A 292 10.38 -24.32 -0.91
C GLY A 292 10.45 -23.26 -2.01
N GLY A 293 9.39 -23.11 -2.81
CA GLY A 293 9.31 -22.17 -3.92
C GLY A 293 9.15 -20.72 -3.50
N MET A 294 8.70 -20.49 -2.26
CA MET A 294 8.61 -19.17 -1.66
C MET A 294 9.67 -19.00 -0.58
N ASN A 295 10.23 -17.81 -0.47
CA ASN A 295 11.12 -17.45 0.65
C ASN A 295 10.28 -17.13 1.90
N ILE A 296 9.54 -18.13 2.40
CA ILE A 296 8.76 -18.03 3.66
C ILE A 296 8.97 -19.29 4.51
N PRO A 297 8.76 -19.23 5.83
CA PRO A 297 8.73 -20.44 6.66
C PRO A 297 7.52 -21.29 6.31
N GLU A 298 7.74 -22.37 5.55
CA GLU A 298 6.65 -23.21 5.03
C GLU A 298 6.13 -24.23 6.05
N LYS A 299 6.98 -24.65 7.00
CA LYS A 299 6.63 -25.62 8.08
C LYS A 299 5.63 -25.07 9.12
N ILE A 300 5.38 -23.76 9.13
CA ILE A 300 4.47 -23.05 10.06
C ILE A 300 3.44 -22.23 9.26
N THR A 301 3.06 -22.67 8.05
CA THR A 301 2.15 -21.87 7.21
C THR A 301 0.70 -21.97 7.66
N VAL A 302 0.06 -20.81 7.84
CA VAL A 302 -1.34 -20.64 8.24
C VAL A 302 -2.31 -21.43 7.35
N ILE A 303 -2.02 -21.60 6.05
CA ILE A 303 -2.88 -22.40 5.15
C ILE A 303 -2.97 -23.88 5.59
N ARG A 304 -1.91 -24.45 6.20
CA ARG A 304 -2.00 -25.77 6.83
C ARG A 304 -2.69 -25.73 8.19
N THR A 305 -2.54 -24.65 8.95
CA THR A 305 -3.02 -24.57 10.35
C THR A 305 -4.48 -24.13 10.50
N SER A 306 -5.07 -23.44 9.53
CA SER A 306 -6.48 -23.01 9.60
C SER A 306 -7.48 -23.95 8.92
N LEU A 307 -7.05 -24.87 8.03
CA LEU A 307 -7.97 -25.72 7.27
C LEU A 307 -7.64 -27.22 7.23
N MET A 308 -6.50 -27.70 7.78
CA MET A 308 -6.14 -29.13 7.75
C MET A 308 -5.85 -29.73 9.13
N LYS A 309 -6.85 -29.67 10.03
CA LYS A 309 -7.02 -30.68 11.09
C LYS A 309 -8.20 -31.59 10.77
N GLN A 310 -8.05 -32.38 9.71
CA GLN A 310 -8.64 -33.72 9.66
C GLN A 310 -7.49 -34.68 9.42
N ASP A 311 -6.74 -34.96 10.49
CA ASP A 311 -5.86 -36.12 10.51
C ASP A 311 -6.75 -37.36 10.41
N GLY A 312 -6.65 -38.05 9.28
CA GLY A 312 -7.18 -39.39 9.10
C GLY A 312 -6.57 -40.32 10.13
N LYS A 313 -7.26 -40.54 11.24
CA LYS A 313 -7.14 -41.78 11.99
C LYS A 313 -8.02 -42.81 11.31
N SER A 314 -7.40 -43.67 10.52
CA SER A 314 -7.94 -45.01 10.29
C SER A 314 -7.95 -45.73 11.64
N SER A 315 -9.13 -45.89 12.24
CA SER A 315 -9.32 -46.91 13.26
C SER A 315 -9.56 -48.25 12.54
N SER A 316 -8.51 -49.07 12.49
CA SER A 316 -8.69 -50.51 12.41
C SER A 316 -9.09 -51.03 13.80
N LEU A 317 -10.23 -51.72 13.83
CA LEU A 317 -10.96 -52.33 14.97
C LEU A 317 -11.74 -51.36 15.87
#